data_AF-A0A2G9FV67-F1
#
_entry.id   AF-A0A2G9FV67-F1
#
_cell.length_a   1.000
_cell.length_b   1.000
_cell.length_c   1.000
_cell.angle_alpha   90.00
_cell.angle_beta   90.00
_cell.angle_gamma   90.00
#
_symmetry.space_group_name_H-M   'P 1'
#
loop_
_entity.id
_entity.type
_entity.pdbx_description
1 polymer ?
#
loop_
_entity_poly.entity_id
_entity_poly.type
_entity_poly.pdbx_seq_one_letter_code
_entity_poly.pdbx_strand_id
1 'polypeptide(L)'
;MKMEPKTPPNESRLQSQCSTPLSSSSSARLWRPAAQRNLKNQWSKLNSLRHEWRSATFAARSHATAIVNSYLSQKYMDGMDFGVLSDMPNIREKACYKLFMQQVCITTFALSFSFIQFAACSIGVVEL
;
A
#
# COMPACT_ATOMS: atom_id res chain seq x y z
N MET A 1 -19.39 -13.35 -68.29
CA MET A 1 -19.48 -14.80 -67.97
C MET A 1 -18.08 -15.26 -67.59
N LYS A 2 -17.79 -15.28 -66.29
CA LYS A 2 -17.81 -16.46 -65.39
C LYS A 2 -16.42 -17.13 -65.36
N MET A 3 -15.68 -16.84 -64.29
CA MET A 3 -14.54 -17.65 -63.86
C MET A 3 -15.06 -18.99 -63.35
N GLU A 4 -14.32 -20.07 -63.60
CA GLU A 4 -14.04 -21.09 -62.59
C GLU A 4 -12.78 -21.91 -63.00
N PRO A 5 -12.00 -22.38 -62.01
CA PRO A 5 -10.64 -22.87 -62.16
C PRO A 5 -10.58 -24.41 -62.21
N LYS A 6 -9.42 -24.96 -62.57
CA LYS A 6 -9.18 -26.41 -62.65
C LYS A 6 -8.05 -26.83 -61.69
N THR A 7 -8.33 -27.75 -60.79
CA THR A 7 -7.41 -28.47 -59.86
C THR A 7 -7.93 -29.90 -59.65
N PRO A 8 -7.20 -30.89 -59.06
CA PRO A 8 -5.76 -31.14 -58.83
C PRO A 8 -5.37 -32.59 -59.35
N PRO A 9 -4.26 -33.34 -58.99
CA PRO A 9 -3.76 -33.75 -57.65
C PRO A 9 -2.19 -33.69 -57.49
N ASN A 10 -1.63 -33.30 -56.34
CA ASN A 10 -1.21 -34.08 -55.16
C ASN A 10 0.31 -34.41 -55.09
N GLU A 11 0.86 -34.19 -53.88
CA GLU A 11 2.05 -34.78 -53.26
C GLU A 11 3.47 -34.56 -53.83
N SER A 12 4.21 -33.66 -53.18
CA SER A 12 5.42 -34.06 -52.45
C SER A 12 5.73 -33.07 -51.32
N ARG A 13 5.13 -33.39 -50.17
CA ARG A 13 5.62 -33.05 -48.84
C ARG A 13 7.00 -33.69 -48.69
N LEU A 14 8.01 -32.92 -48.29
CA LEU A 14 8.84 -33.14 -47.09
C LEU A 14 10.09 -32.24 -47.11
N GLN A 15 10.19 -31.40 -46.06
CA GLN A 15 11.42 -31.01 -45.34
C GLN A 15 12.36 -30.07 -46.13
N SER A 16 13.01 -29.05 -45.60
CA SER A 16 13.64 -28.80 -44.31
C SER A 16 14.28 -27.40 -44.51
N GLN A 17 14.17 -26.36 -43.68
CA GLN A 17 14.69 -26.24 -42.32
C GLN A 17 14.20 -24.90 -41.77
N CYS A 18 13.49 -24.97 -40.65
CA CYS A 18 13.52 -23.92 -39.64
C CYS A 18 14.94 -23.86 -39.08
N SER A 19 15.65 -22.74 -39.22
CA SER A 19 16.88 -22.46 -38.44
C SER A 19 17.35 -21.00 -38.62
N THR A 20 16.73 -20.08 -37.88
CA THR A 20 17.49 -19.01 -37.19
C THR A 20 16.72 -18.62 -35.94
N PRO A 21 16.98 -19.22 -34.76
CA PRO A 21 16.59 -18.59 -33.52
C PRO A 21 17.50 -17.38 -33.36
N LEU A 22 16.93 -16.18 -33.54
CA LEU A 22 17.58 -14.94 -33.12
C LEU A 22 17.97 -15.12 -31.65
N SER A 23 19.26 -15.29 -31.41
CA SER A 23 19.85 -15.51 -30.08
C SER A 23 19.57 -14.26 -29.25
N SER A 24 18.47 -14.28 -28.51
CA SER A 24 17.92 -13.12 -27.82
C SER A 24 17.46 -13.55 -26.44
N SER A 25 18.44 -13.64 -25.53
CA SER A 25 18.30 -13.77 -24.07
C SER A 25 17.09 -14.59 -23.61
N SER A 26 17.20 -15.92 -23.74
CA SER A 26 16.14 -16.87 -23.38
C SER A 26 15.80 -16.82 -21.88
N SER A 27 16.80 -16.56 -21.03
CA SER A 27 16.62 -16.41 -19.58
C SER A 27 15.67 -15.26 -19.23
N ALA A 28 15.83 -14.07 -19.80
CA ALA A 28 14.93 -12.94 -19.52
C ALA A 28 13.47 -13.18 -19.98
N ARG A 29 13.26 -14.01 -21.00
CA ARG A 29 11.91 -14.36 -21.48
C ARG A 29 11.24 -15.44 -20.62
N LEU A 30 11.98 -16.39 -20.07
CA LEU A 30 11.44 -17.46 -19.21
C LEU A 30 10.91 -16.94 -17.87
N TRP A 31 11.51 -15.87 -17.34
CA TRP A 31 11.04 -15.25 -16.10
C TRP A 31 9.70 -14.52 -16.27
N ARG A 32 9.35 -14.08 -17.48
CA ARG A 32 8.09 -13.35 -17.72
C ARG A 32 6.85 -14.21 -17.46
N PRO A 33 6.69 -15.42 -18.05
CA PRO A 33 5.57 -16.30 -17.73
C PRO A 33 5.56 -16.79 -16.29
N ALA A 34 6.73 -17.02 -15.68
CA ALA A 34 6.83 -17.45 -14.29
C ALA A 34 6.40 -16.33 -13.32
N ALA A 35 6.90 -15.11 -13.51
CA ALA A 35 6.54 -13.94 -12.72
C ALA A 35 5.07 -13.56 -12.87
N GLN A 36 4.52 -13.62 -14.10
CA GLN A 36 3.10 -13.35 -14.33
C GLN A 36 2.19 -14.34 -13.60
N ARG A 37 2.55 -15.64 -13.59
CA ARG A 37 1.83 -16.65 -12.81
C ARG A 37 1.97 -16.43 -11.31
N ASN A 38 3.17 -16.10 -10.83
CA ASN A 38 3.40 -15.80 -9.43
C ASN A 38 2.55 -14.62 -8.94
N LEU A 39 2.44 -13.55 -9.73
CA LEU A 39 1.59 -12.40 -9.42
C LEU A 39 0.11 -12.80 -9.30
N LYS A 40 -0.39 -13.65 -10.21
CA LYS A 40 -1.78 -14.15 -10.15
C LYS A 40 -2.00 -15.02 -8.91
N ASN A 41 -1.04 -15.89 -8.58
CA ASN A 41 -1.12 -16.76 -7.42
C ASN A 41 -1.06 -15.98 -6.09
N GLN A 42 -0.29 -14.89 -6.05
CA GLN A 42 -0.13 -14.05 -4.86
C GLN A 42 -1.08 -12.86 -4.83
N TRP A 43 -2.01 -12.74 -5.80
CA TRP A 43 -2.86 -11.56 -5.95
C TRP A 43 -3.72 -11.31 -4.70
N SER A 44 -4.26 -12.35 -4.08
CA SER A 44 -5.04 -12.22 -2.84
C SER A 44 -4.21 -11.61 -1.70
N LYS A 45 -2.97 -12.08 -1.51
CA LYS A 45 -2.01 -11.57 -0.53
C LYS A 45 -1.56 -10.14 -0.83
N LEU A 46 -1.27 -9.84 -2.11
CA LEU A 46 -0.92 -8.46 -2.52
C LEU A 46 -2.09 -7.51 -2.32
N ASN A 47 -3.32 -7.96 -2.58
CA ASN A 47 -4.51 -7.15 -2.39
C ASN A 47 -4.77 -6.90 -0.90
N SER A 48 -4.61 -7.92 -0.04
CA SER A 48 -4.74 -7.73 1.42
C SER A 48 -3.71 -6.74 1.95
N LEU A 49 -2.44 -6.88 1.57
CA LEU A 49 -1.37 -5.94 1.95
C LEU A 49 -1.64 -4.52 1.47
N ARG A 50 -2.22 -4.35 0.27
CA ARG A 50 -2.61 -3.02 -0.23
C ARG A 50 -3.73 -2.40 0.62
N HIS A 51 -4.71 -3.18 1.06
CA HIS A 51 -5.75 -2.70 1.96
C HIS A 51 -5.19 -2.35 3.34
N GLU A 52 -4.29 -3.17 3.87
CA GLU A 52 -3.61 -2.93 5.14
C GLU A 52 -2.76 -1.64 5.09
N TRP A 53 -1.97 -1.46 4.03
CA TRP A 53 -1.22 -0.21 3.78
C TRP A 53 -2.13 1.02 3.74
N ARG A 54 -3.26 0.93 3.03
CA ARG A 54 -4.25 2.02 2.97
C ARG A 54 -4.83 2.33 4.34
N SER A 55 -5.21 1.29 5.10
CA SER A 55 -5.73 1.44 6.46
C SER A 55 -4.69 2.10 7.38
N ALA A 56 -3.46 1.61 7.37
CA ALA A 56 -2.35 2.16 8.15
C ALA A 56 -2.07 3.62 7.78
N THR A 57 -2.07 3.96 6.49
CA THR A 57 -1.88 5.34 6.01
C THR A 57 -3.02 6.26 6.47
N PHE A 58 -4.26 5.78 6.42
CA PHE A 58 -5.42 6.54 6.89
C PHE A 58 -5.34 6.77 8.40
N ALA A 59 -5.00 5.74 9.18
CA ALA A 59 -4.78 5.85 10.61
C ALA A 59 -3.67 6.85 10.93
N ALA A 60 -2.51 6.73 10.27
CA ALA A 60 -1.38 7.66 10.45
C ALA A 60 -1.76 9.12 10.18
N ARG A 61 -2.51 9.37 9.09
CA ARG A 61 -3.03 10.71 8.79
C ARG A 61 -3.99 11.20 9.88
N SER A 62 -4.92 10.36 10.31
CA SER A 62 -5.85 10.70 11.40
C SER A 62 -5.10 11.03 12.70
N HIS A 63 -4.05 10.27 13.03
CA HIS A 63 -3.20 10.54 14.19
C HIS A 63 -2.47 11.88 14.06
N ALA A 64 -1.88 12.17 12.90
CA ALA A 64 -1.23 13.47 12.65
C ALA A 64 -2.23 14.63 12.77
N THR A 65 -3.44 14.48 12.22
CA THR A 65 -4.52 15.48 12.36
C THR A 65 -4.95 15.64 13.82
N ALA A 66 -5.09 14.55 14.58
CA ALA A 66 -5.46 14.60 16.00
C ALA A 66 -4.43 15.37 16.83
N ILE A 67 -3.13 15.21 16.53
CA ILE A 67 -2.04 15.95 17.17
C ILE A 67 -2.14 17.46 16.90
N VAL A 68 -2.37 17.84 15.64
CA VAL A 68 -2.53 19.25 15.29
C VAL A 68 -3.77 19.83 15.96
N ASN A 69 -4.88 19.09 15.94
CA ASN A 69 -6.14 19.52 16.54
C ASN A 69 -6.04 19.65 18.07
N SER A 70 -5.34 18.75 18.75
CA SER A 70 -5.14 18.82 20.21
C SER A 70 -4.33 20.05 20.58
N TYR A 71 -3.25 20.34 19.85
CA TYR A 71 -2.42 21.53 20.04
C TYR A 71 -3.20 22.82 19.81
N LEU A 72 -3.97 22.89 18.71
CA LEU A 72 -4.80 24.07 18.43
C LEU A 72 -5.87 24.25 19.51
N SER A 73 -6.53 23.16 19.92
CA SER A 73 -7.55 23.21 20.98
C SER A 73 -6.96 23.73 22.28
N GLN A 74 -5.76 23.27 22.66
CA GLN A 74 -5.04 23.75 23.84
C GLN A 74 -4.68 25.24 23.72
N LYS A 75 -4.18 25.68 22.57
CA LYS A 75 -3.79 27.07 22.33
C LYS A 75 -4.96 28.05 22.42
N TYR A 76 -6.15 27.63 21.96
CA TYR A 76 -7.35 28.47 21.94
C TYR A 76 -8.31 28.17 23.10
N MET A 77 -7.93 27.34 24.08
CA MET A 77 -8.78 27.01 25.25
C MET A 77 -9.11 28.23 26.11
N ASP A 78 -8.20 29.20 26.21
CA ASP A 78 -8.39 30.38 27.05
C ASP A 78 -9.47 31.33 26.50
N GLY A 79 -9.64 31.36 25.17
CA GLY A 79 -10.67 32.13 24.48
C GLY A 79 -11.93 31.34 24.13
N MET A 80 -12.01 30.07 24.52
CA MET A 80 -13.14 29.20 24.20
C MET A 80 -14.30 29.46 25.18
N ASP A 81 -15.50 29.65 24.64
CA ASP A 81 -16.72 29.74 25.44
C ASP A 81 -17.19 28.33 25.84
N PHE A 82 -17.25 28.10 27.15
CA PHE A 82 -17.68 26.83 27.73
C PHE A 82 -19.20 26.78 27.98
N GLY A 83 -19.92 27.88 27.75
CA GLY A 83 -21.36 27.98 28.02
C GLY A 83 -21.67 27.54 29.45
N VAL A 84 -22.64 26.63 29.61
CA VAL A 84 -23.04 26.06 30.93
C VAL A 84 -21.89 25.36 31.69
N LEU A 85 -20.81 24.98 31.01
CA LEU A 85 -19.65 24.37 31.65
C LEU A 85 -18.68 25.41 32.24
N SER A 86 -18.90 26.72 32.03
CA SER A 86 -18.09 27.79 32.65
C SER A 86 -18.13 27.75 34.17
N ASP A 87 -19.24 27.29 34.72
CA ASP A 87 -19.50 27.27 36.16
C ASP A 87 -18.75 26.12 36.86
N MET A 88 -18.20 25.17 36.09
CA MET A 88 -17.37 24.11 36.64
C MET A 88 -15.96 24.63 36.96
N PRO A 89 -15.53 24.56 38.24
CA PRO A 89 -14.17 24.92 38.60
C PRO A 89 -13.16 24.00 37.92
N ASN A 90 -12.04 24.57 37.48
CA ASN A 90 -10.92 23.86 36.84
C ASN A 90 -11.30 23.09 35.55
N ILE A 91 -12.39 23.45 34.87
CA ILE A 91 -12.80 22.79 33.61
C ILE A 91 -11.74 22.94 32.52
N ARG A 92 -11.12 24.12 32.42
CA ARG A 92 -10.05 24.41 31.45
C ARG A 92 -8.82 23.55 31.72
N GLU A 93 -8.36 23.51 32.96
CA GLU A 93 -7.21 22.68 33.36
C GLU A 93 -7.45 21.20 33.06
N LYS A 94 -8.64 20.67 33.39
CA LYS A 94 -9.00 19.28 33.11
C LYS A 94 -9.05 18.98 31.61
N ALA A 95 -9.59 19.89 30.80
CA ALA A 95 -9.64 19.74 29.36
C ALA A 95 -8.24 19.81 28.74
N CYS A 96 -7.40 20.76 29.15
CA CYS A 96 -5.98 20.84 28.79
C CYS A 96 -5.23 19.54 29.14
N TYR A 97 -5.45 19.02 30.35
CA TYR A 97 -4.84 17.77 30.80
C TYR A 97 -5.29 16.58 29.93
N LYS A 98 -6.58 16.47 29.61
CA LYS A 98 -7.08 15.41 28.71
C LYS A 98 -6.49 15.52 27.30
N LEU A 99 -6.38 16.72 26.75
CA LEU A 99 -5.76 16.97 25.45
C LEU A 99 -4.27 16.60 25.46
N PHE A 100 -3.56 16.94 26.54
CA PHE A 100 -2.17 16.56 26.73
C PHE A 100 -1.99 15.04 26.84
N MET A 101 -2.85 14.36 27.60
CA MET A 101 -2.81 12.90 27.72
C MET A 101 -3.11 12.20 26.38
N GLN A 102 -4.03 12.75 25.58
CA GLN A 102 -4.26 12.27 24.22
C GLN A 102 -3.01 12.42 23.35
N GLN A 103 -2.30 13.55 23.46
CA GLN A 103 -1.06 13.78 22.74
C GLN A 103 0.01 12.74 23.12
N VAL A 104 0.25 12.54 24.41
CA VAL A 104 1.24 11.56 24.92
C VAL A 104 0.87 10.14 24.51
N CYS A 105 -0.41 9.79 24.60
CA CYS A 105 -0.90 8.49 24.17
C CYS A 105 -0.58 8.25 22.69
N ILE A 106 -1.00 9.18 21.81
CA ILE A 106 -0.80 9.05 20.36
C ILE A 106 0.69 9.04 20.00
N THR A 107 1.52 9.89 20.61
CA THR A 107 2.97 9.89 20.33
C THR A 107 3.66 8.62 20.82
N THR A 108 3.29 8.13 22.00
CA THR A 108 3.85 6.88 22.55
C THR A 108 3.47 5.67 21.69
N PHE A 109 2.22 5.59 21.25
CA PHE A 109 1.77 4.55 20.31
C PHE A 109 2.43 4.69 18.93
N ALA A 110 2.62 5.91 18.43
CA ALA A 110 3.29 6.13 17.15
C ALA A 110 4.77 5.76 17.16
N LEU A 111 5.48 6.02 18.27
CA LEU A 111 6.89 5.68 18.44
C LEU A 111 7.10 4.17 18.55
N SER A 112 6.21 3.45 19.26
CA SER A 112 6.27 1.98 19.32
C SER A 112 5.96 1.33 17.97
N PHE A 113 4.98 1.86 17.22
CA PHE A 113 4.69 1.38 15.86
C PHE A 113 5.82 1.66 14.87
N SER A 114 6.45 2.84 14.95
CA SER A 114 7.59 3.20 14.10
C SER A 114 8.80 2.33 14.39
N PHE A 115 9.05 2.00 15.66
CA PHE A 115 10.12 1.10 16.08
C PHE A 115 9.89 -0.34 15.56
N ILE A 116 8.65 -0.84 15.64
CA ILE A 116 8.29 -2.17 15.13
C ILE A 116 8.38 -2.21 13.59
N GLN A 117 7.90 -1.18 12.89
CA GLN A 117 7.96 -1.11 11.42
C GLN A 117 9.41 -0.99 10.93
N PHE A 118 10.25 -0.20 11.61
CA PHE A 118 11.67 -0.08 11.31
C PHE A 118 12.42 -1.40 11.57
N ALA A 119 12.09 -2.11 12.65
CA ALA A 119 12.64 -3.44 12.94
C ALA A 119 12.20 -4.48 11.91
N ALA A 120 10.92 -4.51 11.53
CA ALA A 120 10.39 -5.41 10.51
C ALA A 120 11.01 -5.14 9.12
N CYS A 121 11.21 -3.86 8.77
CA CYS A 121 11.89 -3.49 7.53
C CYS A 121 13.39 -3.82 7.56
N SER A 122 14.05 -3.73 8.72
CA SER A 122 15.46 -4.10 8.87
C SER A 122 15.67 -5.62 8.81
N ILE A 123 14.71 -6.41 9.31
CA ILE A 123 14.75 -7.88 9.23
C ILE A 123 14.42 -8.36 7.80
N GLY A 124 13.45 -7.73 7.13
CA GLY A 124 13.05 -8.10 5.76
C GLY A 124 14.06 -7.74 4.66
N VAL A 125 15.05 -6.88 4.94
CA VAL A 125 16.15 -6.56 4.02
C VAL A 125 17.29 -7.59 4.08
N VAL A 126 17.32 -8.45 5.12
CA VAL A 126 18.36 -9.48 5.27
C VAL A 126 17.99 -10.80 4.56
N GLU A 127 16.75 -10.97 4.10
CA GLU A 127 16.29 -12.15 3.32
C GLU A 127 15.95 -11.84 1.85
N LEU A 128 16.79 -11.06 1.16
CA LEU A 128 16.81 -10.98 -0.31
C LEU A 128 18.22 -11.21 -0.85
#